data_AF-N6ZSH3-F1
#
_entry.id   AF-N6ZSH3-F1
#
_cell.length_a   1.000
_cell.length_b   1.000
_cell.length_c   1.000
_cell.angle_alpha   90.00
_cell.angle_beta   90.00
_cell.angle_gamma   90.00
#
_symmetry.space_group_name_H-M   'P 1'
#
loop_
_entity.id
_entity.type
_entity.pdbx_description
1 polymer ?
#
loop_
_entity_poly.entity_id
_entity_poly.type
_entity_poly.pdbx_seq_one_letter_code
_entity_poly.pdbx_strand_id
1 'polypeptide(L)'
;GGAAVKVLGAAAVGPRERVVLVEIGEDVLVLGVAPGSVTRLHEMKRAELALPADLPGQPPPAGKSFATWLHQAAQRRERRDEA
;
A
#
# COMPACT_ATOMS: atom_id res chain seq x y z
N GLY A 1 1.96 7.47 -17.74
CA GLY A 1 1.58 6.04 -17.81
C GLY A 1 1.32 5.57 -16.40
N GLY A 2 0.05 5.58 -15.98
CA GLY A 2 -0.34 5.26 -14.60
C GLY A 2 -0.12 3.78 -14.31
N ALA A 3 0.51 3.50 -13.18
CA ALA A 3 1.08 2.21 -12.83
C ALA A 3 0.08 1.05 -12.97
N ALA A 4 0.51 -0.05 -13.61
CA ALA A 4 -0.22 -1.31 -13.72
C ALA A 4 -0.49 -2.01 -12.37
N VAL A 5 -0.07 -1.41 -11.24
CA VAL A 5 -0.16 -1.96 -9.89
C VAL A 5 -0.72 -0.91 -8.95
N LYS A 6 -1.80 -1.27 -8.24
CA LYS A 6 -2.42 -0.44 -7.20
C LYS A 6 -2.28 -1.13 -5.85
N VAL A 7 -1.71 -0.45 -4.86
CA VAL A 7 -1.63 -0.99 -3.49
C VAL A 7 -2.96 -0.75 -2.77
N LEU A 8 -3.58 -1.82 -2.29
CA LEU A 8 -4.85 -1.79 -1.56
C LEU A 8 -4.63 -1.62 -0.06
N GLY A 9 -3.55 -2.17 0.47
CA GLY A 9 -3.21 -2.04 1.88
C GLY A 9 -1.94 -2.80 2.26
N ALA A 10 -1.48 -2.58 3.49
CA ALA A 10 -0.38 -3.35 4.07
C ALA A 10 -0.59 -3.51 5.57
N ALA A 11 -0.29 -4.71 6.08
CA ALA A 11 -0.33 -5.04 7.50
C ALA A 11 1.07 -5.48 7.95
N ALA A 12 1.53 -4.97 9.10
CA ALA A 12 2.75 -5.48 9.72
C ALA A 12 2.47 -6.84 10.37
N VAL A 13 3.31 -7.83 10.08
CA VAL A 13 3.25 -9.17 10.70
C VAL A 13 4.45 -9.45 11.59
N GLY A 14 5.48 -8.61 11.52
CA GLY A 14 6.65 -8.64 12.38
C GLY A 14 7.45 -7.33 12.33
N PRO A 15 8.61 -7.26 13.01
CA PRO A 15 9.41 -6.03 13.10
C PRO A 15 9.88 -5.49 11.74
N ARG A 16 10.13 -6.40 10.79
CA ARG A 16 10.59 -6.09 9.42
C ARG A 16 9.77 -6.82 8.35
N GLU A 17 8.68 -7.45 8.76
CA GLU A 17 7.86 -8.29 7.89
C GLU A 17 6.49 -7.65 7.71
N ARG A 18 6.01 -7.64 6.47
CA ARG A 18 4.73 -7.02 6.10
C ARG A 18 4.00 -7.90 5.12
N VAL A 19 2.68 -7.93 5.24
CA VAL A 19 1.79 -8.47 4.21
C VAL A 19 1.22 -7.30 3.45
N VAL A 20 1.40 -7.29 2.13
CA VAL A 20 0.97 -6.23 1.22
C VAL A 20 -0.07 -6.80 0.28
N LEU A 21 -1.18 -6.07 0.14
CA LEU A 21 -2.24 -6.39 -0.80
C LEU A 21 -2.12 -5.49 -2.01
N VAL A 22 -1.92 -6.07 -3.20
CA VAL A 22 -1.76 -5.32 -4.45
C VAL A 22 -2.76 -5.81 -5.50
N GLU A 23 -3.30 -4.88 -6.25
CA GLU A 23 -4.21 -5.11 -7.36
C GLU A 23 -3.45 -4.90 -8.67
N ILE A 24 -3.55 -5.88 -9.57
CA ILE A 24 -2.93 -5.88 -10.89
C ILE A 24 -4.00 -6.34 -11.89
N GLY A 25 -4.49 -5.41 -12.71
CA GLY A 25 -5.61 -5.69 -13.61
C GLY A 25 -6.87 -6.08 -12.83
N GLU A 26 -7.31 -7.33 -12.97
CA GLU A 26 -8.50 -7.89 -12.30
C GLU A 26 -8.16 -8.77 -11.09
N ASP A 27 -6.88 -9.00 -10.85
CA ASP A 27 -6.39 -9.90 -9.82
C ASP A 27 -5.83 -9.12 -8.64
N VAL A 28 -5.97 -9.70 -7.46
CA VAL A 28 -5.42 -9.18 -6.20
C VAL A 28 -4.43 -10.20 -5.67
N LEU A 29 -3.20 -9.76 -5.43
CA LEU A 29 -2.14 -10.56 -4.84
C LEU A 29 -1.89 -10.16 -3.39
N VAL A 30 -1.77 -11.18 -2.55
CA VAL A 30 -1.28 -11.07 -1.17
C VAL A 30 0.20 -11.42 -1.18
N LEU A 31 1.05 -10.45 -0.84
CA LEU A 31 2.50 -10.59 -0.85
C LEU A 31 3.06 -10.48 0.57
N GLY A 32 3.87 -11.45 0.98
CA GLY A 32 4.73 -11.34 2.15
C GLY A 32 6.03 -10.64 1.75
N VAL A 33 6.41 -9.60 2.48
CA VAL A 33 7.61 -8.79 2.24
C VAL A 33 8.49 -8.84 3.48
N ALA A 34 9.72 -9.32 3.32
CA ALA A 34 10.76 -9.33 4.33
C ALA A 34 12.06 -8.73 3.75
N PRO A 35 13.08 -8.45 4.57
CA PRO A 35 14.35 -7.94 4.05
C PRO A 35 14.98 -8.94 3.06
N GLY A 36 15.07 -8.55 1.79
CA GLY A 36 15.68 -9.37 0.73
C GLY A 36 14.77 -10.41 0.09
N SER A 37 13.49 -10.52 0.51
CA SER A 37 12.56 -11.46 -0.10
C SER A 37 11.14 -10.90 -0.23
N VAL A 38 10.49 -11.28 -1.33
CA VAL A 38 9.07 -11.07 -1.56
C VAL A 38 8.49 -12.41 -1.97
N THR A 39 7.46 -12.85 -1.27
CA THR A 39 6.80 -14.14 -1.50
C THR A 39 5.33 -13.90 -1.75
N ARG A 40 4.79 -14.47 -2.83
CA ARG A 40 3.35 -14.50 -3.05
C ARG A 40 2.73 -15.51 -2.08
N LEU A 41 1.87 -15.02 -1.19
CA LEU A 41 1.14 -15.83 -0.23
C LEU A 41 -0.17 -16.33 -0.82
N HIS A 42 -0.86 -15.50 -1.60
CA HIS A 42 -2.16 -15.83 -2.17
C HIS A 42 -2.51 -14.94 -3.38
N GLU A 43 -3.44 -15.38 -4.23
CA GLU A 43 -4.06 -14.57 -5.28
C GLU A 43 -5.54 -14.91 -5.37
N MET A 44 -6.35 -13.89 -5.62
CA MET A 44 -7.80 -14.00 -5.78
C MET A 44 -8.28 -12.95 -6.77
N LYS A 45 -9.48 -13.12 -7.34
CA LYS A 45 -10.07 -12.08 -8.18
C LYS A 45 -10.48 -10.88 -7.33
N ARG A 46 -10.33 -9.67 -7.87
CA ARG A 46 -10.77 -8.44 -7.20
C ARG A 46 -12.24 -8.49 -6.79
N ALA A 47 -13.09 -9.12 -7.61
CA ALA A 47 -14.51 -9.27 -7.35
C ALA A 47 -14.83 -10.12 -6.10
N GLU A 48 -13.93 -11.01 -5.69
CA GLU A 48 -14.09 -11.83 -4.48
C GLU A 48 -13.75 -11.04 -3.21
N LEU A 49 -13.06 -9.91 -3.35
CA LEU A 49 -12.57 -9.10 -2.25
C LEU A 49 -13.54 -7.94 -1.97
N ALA A 50 -14.42 -8.10 -0.98
CA ALA A 50 -15.30 -7.03 -0.50
C ALA A 50 -14.49 -5.96 0.26
N LEU A 51 -13.92 -5.00 -0.46
CA LEU A 51 -13.21 -3.87 0.14
C LEU A 51 -14.21 -2.82 0.64
N PRO A 52 -13.93 -2.14 1.78
CA PRO A 52 -14.75 -1.03 2.27
C PRO A 52 -14.90 0.12 1.26
N ALA A 53 -13.98 0.25 0.32
CA ALA A 53 -14.03 1.24 -0.76
C ALA A 53 -15.12 0.95 -1.81
N ASP A 54 -15.71 -0.24 -1.80
CA ASP A 54 -16.79 -0.66 -2.71
C ASP A 54 -18.18 -0.36 -2.13
N LEU A 55 -18.26 0.07 -0.86
CA LEU A 55 -19.51 0.43 -0.21
C LEU A 55 -19.96 1.84 -0.66
N PRO A 56 -21.17 1.99 -1.23
CA PRO A 56 -21.67 3.30 -1.65
C PRO A 56 -21.84 4.21 -0.43
N GLY A 57 -21.20 5.37 -0.47
CA GLY A 57 -21.29 6.41 0.57
C GLY A 57 -20.15 6.41 1.60
N GLN A 58 -19.18 5.51 1.50
CA GLN A 58 -18.00 5.58 2.37
C GLN A 58 -16.92 6.49 1.75
N PRO A 59 -16.52 7.59 2.42
CA PRO A 59 -15.38 8.38 1.95
C PRO A 59 -14.15 7.47 1.90
N PRO A 60 -13.29 7.58 0.85
CA PRO A 60 -12.09 6.77 0.76
C PRO A 60 -11.31 6.90 2.06
N PRO A 61 -10.75 5.79 2.60
CA PRO A 61 -10.04 5.84 3.87
C PRO A 61 -8.99 6.94 3.78
N ALA A 62 -9.07 7.92 4.68
CA ALA A 62 -8.12 9.02 4.81
C ALA A 62 -6.79 8.50 5.40
N GLY A 63 -6.25 7.43 4.79
CA GLY A 63 -4.89 7.00 5.01
C GLY A 63 -3.97 7.98 4.28
N LYS A 64 -3.06 8.62 5.01
CA LYS A 64 -2.02 9.49 4.46
C LYS A 64 -1.34 8.74 3.30
N SER A 65 -1.56 9.20 2.07
CA SER A 65 -0.93 8.62 0.89
C SER A 65 0.58 8.58 1.11
N PHE A 66 1.23 7.50 0.69
CA PHE A 66 2.69 7.37 0.74
C PHE A 66 3.38 8.58 0.11
N ALA A 67 2.78 9.15 -0.95
CA ALA A 67 3.25 10.38 -1.57
C ALA A 67 3.23 11.59 -0.61
N THR A 68 2.16 11.74 0.19
CA THR A 68 2.03 12.82 1.19
C THR A 68 3.02 12.63 2.33
N TRP A 69 3.21 11.41 2.81
CA TRP A 69 4.24 11.10 3.80
C TRP A 69 5.66 11.34 3.26
N LEU A 70 5.94 10.91 2.03
CA LEU A 70 7.25 11.07 1.38
C LEU A 70 7.57 12.55 1.17
N HIS A 71 6.58 13.33 0.72
CA HIS A 71 6.72 14.77 0.56
C HIS A 71 7.01 15.46 1.90
N GLN A 72 6.31 15.06 2.97
CA GLN A 72 6.55 15.58 4.31
C GLN A 72 7.94 15.18 4.86
N ALA A 73 8.43 13.98 4.53
CA ALA A 73 9.77 13.53 4.92
C ALA A 73 10.89 14.28 4.18
N ALA A 74 10.67 14.63 2.91
CA ALA A 74 11.60 15.44 2.13
C ALA A 74 11.70 16.88 2.69
N GLN A 75 10.56 17.51 2.98
CA GLN A 75 10.52 18.87 3.57
C GLN A 75 11.15 18.95 4.97
N ARG A 76 11.11 17.87 5.75
CA ARG A 76 11.78 17.80 7.07
C ARG A 76 13.31 17.84 6.98
N ARG A 77 13.90 17.46 5.85
CA ARG A 77 15.37 17.50 5.66
C ARG A 77 15.83 18.93 5.38
N GLU A 78 15.12 19.64 4.51
CA GLU A 78 15.45 21.02 4.11
C GLU A 78 15.46 22.01 5.29
N ARG A 79 14.56 21.82 6.27
CA ARG A 79 14.49 22.65 7.49
C ARG A 79 15.65 22.42 8.47
N ARG A 80 16.50 21.41 8.26
CA ARG A 80 17.65 21.09 9.12
C ARG A 80 18.98 21.63 8.55
N ASP A 81 19.01 22.00 7.27
CA ASP A 81 20.18 22.58 6.60
C ASP A 81 20.20 24.12 6.68
N GLU A 82 19.15 24.76 7.22
CA GLU A 82 19.03 26.21 7.42
C GLU A 82 19.27 26.65 8.89
N ALA A 83 19.94 25.81 9.69
CA ALA A 83 20.30 26.07 11.09
C ALA A 83 21.80 25.86 11.35
#